data_AF-A0AAU9UL57-F1
#
_entry.id   AF-A0AAU9UL57-F1
#
_cell.length_a   1.000
_cell.length_b   1.000
_cell.length_c   1.000
_cell.angle_alpha   90.00
_cell.angle_beta   90.00
_cell.angle_gamma   90.00
#
_symmetry.space_group_name_H-M   'P 1'
#
loop_
_entity.id
_entity.type
_entity.pdbx_description
1 polymer ?
#
loop_
_entity_poly.entity_id
_entity_poly.type
_entity_poly.pdbx_seq_one_letter_code
_entity_poly.pdbx_strand_id
1 'polypeptide(L)'
;MQNWIINKGLSYLPTKVKAQLYEIIKEHKEAPIYEADQMLQVHGHKVARLPPYHCELNAIEFMWSLVKRRVASKNVGQETNNIVNLTEEAFQTITAEDWQKQCEHVRHIEDKLCERDRCVDAEIDRFIIELNNESDTESDSSYEDSSDSDYSSLAIHMDHAYSK
;
A
#
# COMPACT_ATOMS: atom_id res chain seq x y z
N MET A 1 -20.55 -0.32 16.11
CA MET A 1 -20.59 1.07 15.62
C MET A 1 -21.42 1.97 16.52
N GLN A 2 -22.71 1.68 16.72
CA GLN A 2 -23.57 2.43 17.64
C GLN A 2 -22.97 2.59 19.05
N ASN A 3 -22.48 1.51 19.66
CA ASN A 3 -21.81 1.58 20.98
C ASN A 3 -20.59 2.51 20.99
N TRP A 4 -19.81 2.57 19.91
CA TRP A 4 -18.66 3.47 19.83
C TRP A 4 -19.11 4.94 19.81
N ILE A 5 -20.16 5.25 19.03
CA ILE A 5 -20.75 6.59 18.91
C ILE A 5 -21.29 7.05 20.27
N ILE A 6 -22.07 6.20 20.95
CA ILE A 6 -22.62 6.48 22.29
C ILE A 6 -21.49 6.68 23.31
N ASN A 7 -20.47 5.82 23.31
CA ASN A 7 -19.33 5.93 24.24
C ASN A 7 -18.50 7.21 24.02
N LYS A 8 -18.49 7.76 22.80
CA LYS A 8 -17.89 9.06 22.48
C LYS A 8 -18.82 10.25 22.79
N GLY A 9 -20.01 10.01 23.34
CA GLY A 9 -20.98 11.03 23.70
C GLY A 9 -21.73 11.62 22.49
N LEU A 10 -21.67 10.95 21.34
CA LEU A 10 -22.30 11.41 20.10
C LEU A 10 -23.70 10.81 19.96
N SER A 11 -24.62 11.57 19.36
CA SER A 11 -25.98 11.11 19.06
C SER A 11 -26.12 10.64 17.62
N TYR A 12 -26.96 9.64 17.39
CA TYR A 12 -27.35 9.21 16.04
C TYR A 12 -28.85 8.90 15.99
N LEU A 13 -29.46 9.03 14.81
CA LEU A 13 -30.85 8.62 14.61
C LEU A 13 -30.92 7.08 14.48
N PRO A 14 -31.84 6.39 15.17
CA PRO A 14 -31.97 4.94 15.08
C PRO A 14 -32.20 4.40 13.67
N THR A 15 -32.72 5.24 12.75
CA THR A 15 -32.95 4.93 11.34
C THR A 15 -31.69 4.99 10.46
N LYS A 16 -30.55 5.46 10.98
CA LYS A 16 -29.31 5.55 10.19
C LYS A 16 -28.78 4.16 9.83
N VAL A 17 -28.48 3.99 8.55
CA VAL A 17 -27.85 2.77 8.02
C VAL A 17 -26.37 2.70 8.37
N LYS A 18 -25.78 1.51 8.23
CA LYS A 18 -24.37 1.21 8.55
C LYS A 18 -23.39 2.22 7.96
N ALA A 19 -23.56 2.60 6.69
CA ALA A 19 -22.70 3.57 6.01
C ALA A 19 -22.77 4.97 6.66
N GLN A 20 -23.97 5.45 6.98
CA GLN A 20 -24.16 6.74 7.65
C GLN A 20 -23.62 6.77 9.07
N LEU A 21 -23.69 5.64 9.80
CA LEU A 21 -23.04 5.51 11.11
C LEU A 21 -21.52 5.50 10.97
N TYR A 22 -20.99 4.89 9.91
CA TYR A 22 -19.56 4.87 9.64
C TYR A 22 -19.02 6.28 9.31
N GLU A 23 -19.73 7.10 8.55
CA GLU A 23 -19.32 8.49 8.30
C GLU A 23 -19.22 9.31 9.59
N ILE A 24 -20.20 9.17 10.50
CA ILE A 24 -20.12 9.81 11.83
C ILE A 24 -18.86 9.36 12.58
N ILE A 25 -18.55 8.07 12.54
CA ILE A 25 -17.34 7.52 13.16
C ILE A 25 -16.10 8.10 12.49
N LYS A 26 -16.03 8.11 11.16
CA LYS A 26 -14.89 8.57 10.38
C LYS A 26 -14.57 10.04 10.66
N GLU A 27 -15.59 10.89 10.79
CA GLU A 27 -15.45 12.31 11.11
C GLU A 27 -14.91 12.56 12.53
N HIS A 28 -15.31 11.73 13.50
CA HIS A 28 -15.00 11.94 14.92
C HIS A 28 -13.87 11.05 15.45
N LYS A 29 -13.41 10.09 14.65
CA LYS A 29 -12.34 9.17 15.04
C LYS A 29 -11.02 9.90 14.91
N GLU A 30 -10.41 10.14 16.06
CA GLU A 30 -9.05 10.66 16.15
C GLU A 30 -8.08 9.74 15.40
N ALA A 31 -7.05 10.35 14.79
CA ALA A 31 -5.98 9.60 14.17
C ALA A 31 -5.29 8.73 15.22
N PRO A 32 -5.00 7.45 14.92
CA PRO A 32 -4.25 6.61 15.84
C PRO A 32 -2.88 7.21 16.13
N ILE A 33 -2.48 7.18 17.40
CA ILE A 33 -1.16 7.60 17.84
C ILE A 33 -0.28 6.34 17.94
N TYR A 34 0.85 6.35 17.25
CA TYR A 34 1.81 5.25 17.28
C TYR A 34 3.05 5.67 18.05
N GLU A 35 3.48 4.85 19.02
CA GLU A 35 4.67 5.12 19.84
C GLU A 35 5.94 5.26 18.98
N ALA A 36 6.07 4.44 17.93
CA ALA A 36 7.18 4.53 16.98
C ALA A 36 7.24 5.89 16.26
N ASP A 37 6.09 6.48 15.94
CA ASP A 37 6.04 7.77 15.25
C ASP A 37 6.50 8.90 16.17
N GLN A 38 6.10 8.85 17.44
CA GLN A 38 6.54 9.80 18.46
C GLN A 38 8.06 9.69 18.67
N MET A 39 8.58 8.48 18.76
CA MET A 39 10.02 8.23 18.93
C MET A 39 10.82 8.77 17.73
N LEU A 40 10.36 8.54 16.50
CA LEU A 40 11.01 9.06 15.29
C LEU A 40 10.93 10.58 15.20
N GLN A 41 9.78 11.16 15.57
CA GLN A 41 9.57 12.60 15.58
C GLN A 41 10.49 13.32 16.57
N VAL A 42 10.72 12.76 17.75
CA VAL A 42 11.68 13.30 18.76
C VAL A 42 13.10 13.41 18.19
N HIS A 43 13.47 12.54 17.24
CA HIS A 43 14.75 12.56 16.55
C HIS A 43 14.73 13.36 15.24
N GLY A 44 13.64 14.10 14.95
CA GLY A 44 13.51 14.92 13.74
C GLY A 44 13.21 14.11 12.47
N HIS A 45 12.78 12.86 12.59
CA HIS A 45 12.43 12.02 11.45
C HIS A 45 10.93 12.08 11.15
N LYS A 46 10.59 12.09 9.86
CA LYS A 46 9.21 11.95 9.38
C LYS A 46 8.93 10.49 9.04
N VAL A 47 7.79 9.98 9.48
CA VAL A 47 7.35 8.62 9.15
C VAL A 47 6.73 8.60 7.75
N ALA A 48 7.23 7.70 6.90
CA ALA A 48 6.59 7.33 5.65
C ALA A 48 5.69 6.11 5.89
N ARG A 49 4.41 6.20 5.51
CA ARG A 49 3.46 5.09 5.54
C ARG A 49 3.34 4.53 4.13
N LEU A 50 3.55 3.22 3.99
CA LEU A 50 3.43 2.53 2.73
C LEU A 50 2.11 1.77 2.68
N PRO A 51 1.45 1.68 1.52
CA PRO A 51 0.24 0.90 1.39
C PRO A 51 0.55 -0.60 1.55
N PRO A 52 -0.35 -1.37 2.17
CA PRO A 52 -0.14 -2.80 2.39
C PRO A 52 -0.08 -3.54 1.04
N TYR A 53 0.74 -4.58 0.96
CA TYR A 53 0.92 -5.42 -0.24
C TYR A 53 1.53 -4.74 -1.48
N HIS A 54 2.06 -3.53 -1.35
CA HIS A 54 2.72 -2.80 -2.43
C HIS A 54 4.21 -2.61 -2.14
N CYS A 55 4.97 -3.71 -2.17
CA CYS A 55 6.40 -3.68 -1.89
C CYS A 55 7.19 -2.92 -2.97
N GLU A 56 6.64 -2.79 -4.18
CA GLU A 56 7.17 -1.99 -5.28
C GLU A 56 7.25 -0.49 -4.96
N LEU A 57 6.49 -0.03 -3.96
CA LEU A 57 6.56 1.35 -3.44
C LEU A 57 7.56 1.51 -2.28
N ASN A 58 8.29 0.45 -1.92
CA ASN A 58 9.23 0.45 -0.80
C ASN A 58 10.69 0.41 -1.29
N ALA A 59 11.37 1.55 -1.29
CA ALA A 59 12.76 1.65 -1.78
C ALA A 59 13.74 0.70 -1.06
N ILE A 60 13.48 0.37 0.22
CA ILE A 60 14.37 -0.52 0.98
C ILE A 60 14.39 -1.94 0.41
N GLU A 61 13.32 -2.40 -0.23
CA GLU A 61 13.24 -3.74 -0.83
C GLU A 61 14.23 -3.87 -2.00
N PHE A 62 14.35 -2.82 -2.80
CA PHE A 62 15.33 -2.74 -3.88
C PHE A 62 16.76 -2.68 -3.34
N MET A 63 16.99 -1.95 -2.24
CA MET A 63 18.29 -1.94 -1.57
C MET A 63 18.66 -3.30 -1.00
N TRP A 64 17.72 -4.02 -0.38
CA TRP A 64 17.92 -5.40 0.06
C TRP A 64 18.23 -6.32 -1.11
N SER A 65 17.56 -6.15 -2.26
CA SER A 65 17.87 -6.92 -3.47
C SER A 65 19.32 -6.68 -3.95
N LEU A 66 19.79 -5.44 -3.90
CA LEU A 66 21.16 -5.06 -4.27
C LEU A 66 22.18 -5.68 -3.32
N VAL A 67 21.96 -5.57 -2.00
CA VAL A 67 22.84 -6.17 -0.98
C VAL A 67 22.90 -7.68 -1.15
N LYS A 68 21.74 -8.35 -1.28
CA LYS A 68 21.67 -9.80 -1.52
C LYS A 68 22.47 -10.21 -2.75
N ARG A 69 22.38 -9.46 -3.84
CA ARG A 69 23.15 -9.73 -5.07
C ARG A 69 24.66 -9.58 -4.85
N ARG A 70 25.10 -8.58 -4.09
CA ARG A 70 26.53 -8.36 -3.75
C ARG A 70 27.08 -9.44 -2.82
N VAL A 71 26.28 -9.94 -1.89
CA VAL A 71 26.66 -11.09 -1.06
C VAL A 71 26.73 -12.36 -1.91
N ALA A 72 25.73 -12.60 -2.75
CA ALA A 72 25.66 -13.78 -3.61
C ALA A 72 26.83 -13.89 -4.61
N SER A 73 27.38 -12.76 -5.07
CA SER A 73 28.55 -12.79 -5.96
C SER A 73 29.85 -13.22 -5.28
N LYS A 74 29.89 -13.21 -3.94
CA LYS A 74 31.09 -13.53 -3.14
C LYS A 74 30.92 -14.75 -2.23
N ASN A 75 29.69 -15.28 -2.07
CA ASN A 75 29.40 -16.32 -1.08
C ASN A 75 29.77 -17.75 -1.52
N VAL A 76 30.13 -17.96 -2.79
CA VAL A 76 30.44 -19.31 -3.32
C VAL A 76 31.70 -19.85 -2.64
N GLY A 77 31.57 -21.01 -1.98
CA GLY A 77 32.68 -21.68 -1.28
C GLY A 77 33.08 -21.05 0.06
N GLN A 78 32.28 -20.13 0.59
CA GLN A 78 32.52 -19.47 1.87
C GLN A 78 31.89 -20.24 3.03
N GLU A 79 32.57 -20.26 4.18
CA GLU A 79 31.98 -20.80 5.41
C GLU A 79 30.84 -19.89 5.91
N THR A 80 29.84 -20.49 6.56
CA THR A 80 28.68 -19.77 7.09
C THR A 80 29.06 -18.63 8.03
N ASN A 81 30.14 -18.80 8.79
CA ASN A 81 30.65 -17.77 9.70
C ASN A 81 31.14 -16.51 8.97
N ASN A 82 31.53 -16.61 7.70
CA ASN A 82 32.02 -15.47 6.92
C ASN A 82 30.88 -14.70 6.22
N ILE A 83 29.65 -15.21 6.22
CA ILE A 83 28.50 -14.55 5.58
C ILE A 83 28.17 -13.22 6.26
N VAL A 84 28.36 -13.11 7.58
CA VAL A 84 28.16 -11.85 8.32
C VAL A 84 29.12 -10.78 7.82
N ASN A 85 30.42 -11.10 7.74
CA ASN A 85 31.45 -10.19 7.23
C ASN A 85 31.16 -9.77 5.77
N LEU A 86 30.77 -10.72 4.91
CA LEU A 86 30.41 -10.41 3.52
C LEU A 86 29.19 -9.48 3.42
N THR A 87 28.24 -9.62 4.35
CA THR A 87 27.05 -8.77 4.40
C THR A 87 27.43 -7.35 4.84
N GLU A 88 28.29 -7.21 5.86
CA GLU A 88 28.82 -5.91 6.29
C GLU A 88 29.62 -5.22 5.17
N GLU A 89 30.50 -5.96 4.47
CA GLU A 89 31.20 -5.45 3.29
C GLU A 89 30.21 -4.99 2.21
N ALA A 90 29.17 -5.79 1.94
CA ALA A 90 28.15 -5.44 0.96
C ALA A 90 27.45 -4.13 1.31
N PHE A 91 27.12 -3.89 2.59
CA PHE A 91 26.58 -2.61 3.05
C PHE A 91 27.56 -1.46 2.89
N GLN A 92 28.85 -1.65 3.20
CA GLN A 92 29.87 -0.60 3.06
C GLN A 92 30.08 -0.17 1.60
N THR A 93 29.82 -1.05 0.64
CA THR A 93 29.89 -0.70 -0.79
C THR A 93 28.68 0.07 -1.30
N ILE A 94 27.61 0.22 -0.51
CA ILE A 94 26.40 0.95 -0.93
C ILE A 94 26.70 2.44 -0.95
N THR A 95 26.45 3.07 -2.11
CA THR A 95 26.70 4.50 -2.28
C THR A 95 25.41 5.31 -2.19
N ALA A 96 25.54 6.64 -2.12
CA ALA A 96 24.39 7.54 -2.18
C ALA A 96 23.67 7.46 -3.53
N GLU A 97 24.41 7.22 -4.62
CA GLU A 97 23.87 7.06 -5.97
C GLU A 97 23.05 5.77 -6.11
N ASP A 98 23.46 4.69 -5.45
CA ASP A 98 22.68 3.44 -5.40
C ASP A 98 21.29 3.71 -4.79
N TRP A 99 21.26 4.42 -3.65
CA TRP A 99 20.02 4.82 -2.98
C TRP A 99 19.18 5.76 -3.82
N GLN A 100 19.79 6.82 -4.36
CA GLN A 100 19.09 7.79 -5.21
C GLN A 100 18.40 7.09 -6.39
N LYS A 101 19.11 6.16 -7.06
CA LYS A 101 18.56 5.39 -8.16
C LYS A 101 17.34 4.56 -7.75
N GLN A 102 17.35 3.92 -6.57
CA GLN A 102 16.18 3.15 -6.12
C GLN A 102 15.02 4.07 -5.72
N CYS A 103 15.28 5.21 -5.09
CA CYS A 103 14.25 6.20 -4.78
C CYS A 103 13.61 6.76 -6.06
N GLU A 104 14.40 7.06 -7.08
CA GLU A 104 13.90 7.51 -8.38
C GLU A 104 13.06 6.42 -9.07
N HIS A 105 13.47 5.16 -8.96
CA HIS A 105 12.72 4.03 -9.50
C HIS A 105 11.35 3.89 -8.83
N VAL A 106 11.29 3.95 -7.50
CA VAL A 106 10.04 3.90 -6.73
C VAL A 106 9.12 5.07 -7.10
N ARG A 107 9.67 6.29 -7.23
CA ARG A 107 8.89 7.45 -7.67
C ARG A 107 8.27 7.23 -9.05
N HIS A 108 9.01 6.63 -9.99
CA HIS A 108 8.49 6.31 -11.31
C HIS A 108 7.37 5.25 -11.28
N ILE A 109 7.44 4.30 -10.34
CA ILE A 109 6.37 3.32 -10.12
C ILE A 109 5.13 4.04 -9.57
N GLU A 110 5.32 4.92 -8.58
CA GLU A 110 4.25 5.73 -8.00
C GLU A 110 3.54 6.59 -9.05
N ASP A 111 4.30 7.29 -9.90
CA ASP A 111 3.76 8.11 -10.99
C ASP A 111 2.87 7.29 -11.93
N LYS A 112 3.33 6.09 -12.32
CA LYS A 112 2.56 5.18 -13.19
C LYS A 112 1.27 4.66 -12.54
N LEU A 113 1.32 4.34 -11.24
CA LEU A 113 0.13 3.90 -10.52
C LEU A 113 -0.87 5.05 -10.43
N CYS A 114 -0.41 6.27 -10.13
CA CYS A 114 -1.25 7.46 -10.09
C CYS A 114 -1.90 7.75 -11.45
N GLU A 115 -1.15 7.67 -12.55
CA GLU A 115 -1.69 7.85 -13.91
C GLU A 115 -2.78 6.84 -14.23
N ARG A 116 -2.56 5.56 -13.89
CA ARG A 116 -3.53 4.49 -14.12
C ARG A 116 -4.79 4.68 -13.28
N ASP A 117 -4.64 5.01 -12.00
CA ASP A 117 -5.79 5.20 -11.10
C ASP A 117 -6.63 6.40 -11.56
N ARG A 118 -6.00 7.50 -12.00
CA ARG A 118 -6.71 8.65 -12.60
C ARG A 118 -7.51 8.27 -13.85
N CYS A 119 -7.00 7.35 -14.68
CA CYS A 119 -7.72 6.86 -15.85
C CYS A 119 -8.93 6.00 -15.45
N VAL A 120 -8.79 5.18 -14.39
CA VAL A 120 -9.91 4.37 -13.86
C VAL A 120 -11.00 5.27 -13.30
N ASP A 121 -10.65 6.29 -12.50
CA ASP A 121 -11.61 7.25 -11.96
C ASP A 121 -12.40 7.94 -13.08
N ALA A 122 -11.72 8.41 -14.12
CA ALA A 122 -12.36 9.07 -15.26
C ALA A 122 -13.34 8.15 -16.02
N GLU A 123 -13.04 6.85 -16.10
CA GLU A 123 -13.91 5.87 -16.74
C GLU A 123 -15.09 5.50 -15.83
N ILE A 124 -14.87 5.34 -14.52
CA ILE A 124 -15.94 5.13 -13.53
C ILE A 124 -16.91 6.32 -13.55
N ASP A 125 -16.41 7.56 -13.53
CA ASP A 125 -17.23 8.77 -13.58
C ASP A 125 -18.09 8.83 -14.84
N ARG A 126 -17.56 8.35 -15.98
CA ARG A 126 -18.35 8.20 -17.23
C ARG A 126 -19.47 7.18 -17.09
N PHE A 127 -19.31 6.14 -16.29
CA PHE A 127 -20.34 5.13 -16.02
C PHE A 127 -21.34 5.53 -14.93
N ILE A 128 -21.09 6.61 -14.18
CA ILE A 128 -22.08 7.15 -13.22
C ILE A 128 -23.23 7.76 -14.02
N ILE A 129 -24.32 7.01 -14.13
CA ILE A 129 -25.61 7.54 -14.60
C ILE A 129 -26.16 8.42 -13.48
N GLU A 130 -26.17 9.73 -13.68
CA GLU A 130 -26.82 10.68 -12.78
C GLU A 130 -28.35 10.45 -12.83
N LEU A 131 -28.85 9.60 -11.93
CA LEU A 131 -30.28 9.35 -11.74
C LEU A 131 -30.92 10.48 -10.94
N ASN A 132 -30.92 11.70 -11.51
CA ASN A 132 -31.79 12.76 -11.04
C ASN A 132 -32.56 13.40 -12.19
N ASN A 133 -33.51 12.64 -12.74
CA ASN A 133 -34.82 13.18 -13.07
C ASN A 133 -35.87 12.06 -12.95
N GLU A 134 -37.02 12.42 -12.41
CA GLU A 134 -38.01 11.58 -11.71
C GLU A 134 -38.68 10.45 -12.52
N SER A 135 -39.16 9.43 -11.77
CA SER A 135 -40.24 8.46 -12.06
C SER A 135 -40.00 7.38 -13.12
N ASP A 136 -39.79 6.14 -12.69
CA ASP A 136 -40.89 5.16 -12.55
C ASP A 136 -40.37 3.83 -11.98
N THR A 137 -41.14 3.31 -11.04
CA THR A 137 -41.02 2.00 -10.41
C THR A 137 -41.01 0.91 -11.48
N GLU A 138 -40.04 -0.01 -11.47
CA GLU A 138 -40.33 -1.44 -11.57
C GLU A 138 -39.17 -2.26 -10.97
N SER A 139 -39.56 -3.25 -10.18
CA SER A 139 -38.72 -4.23 -9.50
C SER A 139 -38.11 -5.22 -10.50
N ASP A 140 -36.86 -5.61 -10.22
CA ASP A 140 -36.36 -6.99 -10.11
C ASP A 140 -34.96 -7.15 -10.75
N SER A 141 -33.97 -7.43 -9.90
CA SER A 141 -32.93 -8.40 -10.24
C SER A 141 -32.21 -8.86 -8.97
N SER A 142 -32.30 -10.15 -8.70
CA SER A 142 -31.50 -10.88 -7.72
C SER A 142 -30.03 -10.88 -8.17
N TYR A 143 -29.15 -10.25 -7.40
CA TYR A 143 -27.71 -10.40 -7.54
C TYR A 143 -27.26 -11.57 -6.68
N GLU A 144 -26.94 -12.70 -7.32
CA GLU A 144 -26.12 -13.73 -6.73
C GLU A 144 -24.67 -13.21 -6.66
N ASP A 145 -24.16 -13.10 -5.44
CA ASP A 145 -22.76 -12.82 -5.14
C ASP A 145 -21.90 -14.04 -5.49
N SER A 146 -21.38 -14.07 -6.71
CA SER A 146 -20.28 -14.98 -7.09
C SER A 146 -18.97 -14.19 -7.07
N SER A 147 -18.43 -14.00 -5.87
CA SER A 147 -17.05 -13.55 -5.67
C SER A 147 -16.09 -14.66 -6.11
N ASP A 148 -15.63 -14.59 -7.35
CA ASP A 148 -14.35 -15.20 -7.73
C ASP A 148 -13.47 -14.15 -8.42
N SER A 149 -12.86 -13.30 -7.58
CA SER A 149 -11.81 -12.38 -7.99
C SER A 149 -10.52 -13.18 -8.09
N ASP A 150 -10.28 -13.77 -9.26
CA ASP A 150 -8.97 -14.33 -9.62
C ASP A 150 -7.95 -13.19 -9.81
N TYR A 151 -7.29 -12.82 -8.70
CA TYR A 151 -6.18 -11.85 -8.65
C TYR A 151 -4.89 -12.44 -9.24
N SER A 152 -4.93 -13.60 -9.92
CA SER A 152 -3.72 -14.23 -10.45
C SER A 152 -3.10 -13.51 -11.66
N SER A 153 -3.75 -12.49 -12.24
CA SER A 153 -3.20 -11.73 -13.38
C SER A 153 -2.38 -10.49 -12.96
N LEU A 154 -2.32 -10.16 -11.67
CA LEU A 154 -1.62 -8.97 -11.15
C LEU A 154 -0.13 -9.17 -10.86
N ALA A 155 0.42 -10.31 -11.25
CA ALA A 155 1.85 -10.46 -11.36
C ALA A 155 2.35 -9.65 -12.57
N ILE A 156 2.72 -8.39 -12.35
CA ILE A 156 3.76 -7.78 -13.18
C ILE A 156 4.93 -8.75 -13.09
N HIS A 157 5.24 -9.40 -14.20
CA HIS A 157 6.28 -10.40 -14.29
C HIS A 157 7.61 -9.72 -13.91
N MET A 158 7.99 -9.85 -12.64
CA MET A 158 9.37 -9.64 -12.24
C MET A 158 10.14 -10.82 -12.82
N ASP A 159 10.79 -10.58 -13.95
CA ASP A 159 11.83 -11.46 -14.48
C ASP A 159 12.95 -11.54 -13.44
N HIS A 160 12.78 -12.44 -12.47
CA HIS A 160 13.87 -12.98 -11.69
C HIS A 160 14.63 -13.94 -12.60
N ALA A 161 15.40 -13.38 -13.52
CA ALA A 161 16.39 -14.09 -14.31
C ALA A 161 17.51 -14.58 -13.37
N TYR A 162 17.24 -15.65 -12.63
CA TYR A 162 18.26 -16.57 -12.15
C TYR A 162 18.69 -17.40 -13.35
N SER A 163 19.71 -16.94 -14.07
CA SER A 163 20.43 -17.79 -15.02
C SER A 163 21.25 -18.79 -14.22
N LYS A 164 21.10 -20.07 -14.57
CA LYS A 164 21.83 -21.22 -13.98
C LYS A 164 23.29 -21.22 -14.36
#